data_AF-A0A7S1MEP3-F1
#
_entry.id   AF-A0A7S1MEP3-F1
#
_cell.length_a   1.000
_cell.length_b   1.000
_cell.length_c   1.000
_cell.angle_alpha   90.00
_cell.angle_beta   90.00
_cell.angle_gamma   90.00
#
_symmetry.space_group_name_H-M   'P 1'
#
loop_
_entity.id
_entity.type
_entity.pdbx_description
1 polymer ?
#
loop_
_entity_poly.entity_id
_entity_poly.type
_entity_poly.pdbx_seq_one_letter_code
_entity_poly.pdbx_strand_id
1 'polypeptide(L)'
;SKSFADECGGVLTNIVEKQIVSDLACVGGFGFASAAAFQRAQEKVRAASNSATRAGNGPGRVFTSHVALQMLVEETVFRVIKVPTFEDWKTAEAWAANSQQYKNVLMHLDGVLVRPKQTWLAAAIREMADQPASLAPHFEPIAENVAAFRAAVTSVKSARAVVLSSLSEASRPAVAAMLKEFNIPCDSLVLGCSAVGSTFLLAHDTLHIQPHAAGSLTSAVATPSA
;
A
#
# COMPACT_ATOMS: atom_id res chain seq x y z
N SER A 1 3.63 11.89 -18.50
CA SER A 1 4.49 12.24 -19.64
C SER A 1 5.71 11.36 -19.59
N LYS A 2 6.12 10.76 -20.72
CA LYS A 2 7.30 9.89 -20.80
C LYS A 2 8.30 10.52 -21.77
N SER A 3 9.59 10.42 -21.45
CA SER A 3 10.69 10.74 -22.35
C SER A 3 11.25 9.45 -22.93
N PHE A 4 11.74 9.48 -24.17
CA PHE A 4 12.41 8.35 -24.83
C PHE A 4 13.87 8.73 -25.11
N ALA A 5 14.78 7.78 -24.99
CA ALA A 5 16.22 8.03 -24.97
C ALA A 5 16.97 7.07 -25.90
N ASP A 6 18.00 7.55 -26.60
CA ASP A 6 18.94 6.67 -27.31
C ASP A 6 20.22 6.51 -26.49
N GLU A 7 20.81 5.32 -26.56
CA GLU A 7 22.09 5.04 -25.92
C GLU A 7 23.03 4.25 -26.84
N CYS A 8 24.33 4.48 -26.63
CA CYS A 8 25.38 3.68 -27.24
C CYS A 8 26.38 3.30 -26.15
N GLY A 9 26.57 2.00 -25.90
CA GLY A 9 27.54 1.51 -24.92
C GLY A 9 27.24 1.93 -23.48
N GLY A 10 25.97 2.15 -23.13
CA GLY A 10 25.53 2.63 -21.82
C GLY A 10 25.66 4.15 -21.65
N VAL A 11 25.97 4.89 -22.71
CA VAL A 11 26.06 6.35 -22.73
C VAL A 11 24.87 6.93 -23.46
N LEU A 12 24.21 7.92 -22.85
CA LEU A 12 23.06 8.61 -23.44
C LEU A 12 23.53 9.45 -24.64
N THR A 13 22.94 9.25 -25.81
CA THR A 13 23.25 10.01 -27.03
C THR A 13 22.13 10.99 -27.40
N ASN A 14 20.89 10.69 -27.01
CA ASN A 14 19.73 11.54 -27.28
C ASN A 14 18.64 11.32 -26.22
N ILE A 15 17.80 12.32 -25.99
CA ILE A 15 16.58 12.19 -25.19
C ILE A 15 15.51 13.18 -25.65
N VAL A 16 14.29 12.69 -25.88
CA VAL A 16 13.17 13.50 -26.37
C VAL A 16 11.92 13.26 -25.54
N GLU A 17 11.25 14.34 -25.18
CA GLU A 17 10.01 14.31 -24.41
C GLU A 17 8.80 14.10 -25.32
N LYS A 18 7.90 13.17 -24.96
CA LYS A 18 6.63 12.86 -25.67
C LYS A 18 6.75 12.43 -27.14
N GLN A 19 7.95 12.12 -27.62
CA GLN A 19 8.15 11.55 -28.94
C GLN A 19 8.90 10.24 -28.79
N ILE A 20 8.38 9.18 -29.43
CA ILE A 20 9.02 7.86 -29.43
C ILE A 20 10.17 7.93 -30.43
N VAL A 21 11.40 7.99 -29.93
CA VAL A 21 12.62 7.93 -30.75
C VAL A 21 13.33 6.59 -30.64
N SER A 22 12.99 5.79 -29.63
CA SER A 22 13.61 4.51 -29.31
C SER A 22 12.67 3.62 -28.48
N ASP A 23 13.11 2.41 -28.17
CA ASP A 23 12.48 1.47 -27.25
C ASP A 23 12.79 1.75 -25.76
N LEU A 24 13.72 2.66 -25.48
CA LEU A 24 14.12 3.03 -24.12
C LEU A 24 13.30 4.20 -23.61
N ALA A 25 12.30 3.91 -22.78
CA ALA A 25 11.55 4.92 -22.05
C ALA A 25 12.23 5.30 -20.73
N CYS A 26 12.40 6.61 -20.50
CA CYS A 26 12.84 7.13 -19.21
C CYS A 26 11.74 6.97 -18.17
N VAL A 27 12.07 6.32 -17.05
CA VAL A 27 11.16 6.10 -15.90
C VAL A 27 11.02 7.33 -14.99
N GLY A 28 11.71 8.43 -15.31
CA GLY A 28 11.67 9.70 -14.56
C GLY A 28 12.86 9.91 -13.62
N GLY A 29 13.80 8.97 -13.53
CA GLY A 29 15.03 9.11 -12.76
C GLY A 29 16.09 9.90 -13.53
N PHE A 30 16.63 10.96 -12.92
CA PHE A 30 17.76 11.72 -13.44
C PHE A 30 18.77 11.98 -12.34
N GLY A 31 20.04 11.73 -12.61
CA GLY A 31 21.16 12.05 -11.73
C GLY A 31 22.04 13.12 -12.35
N PHE A 32 22.34 14.17 -11.61
CA PHE A 32 23.23 15.25 -12.04
C PHE A 32 24.38 15.39 -11.05
N ALA A 33 25.61 15.51 -11.54
CA ALA A 33 26.79 15.65 -10.69
C ALA A 33 26.81 16.97 -9.89
N SER A 34 26.08 18.00 -10.34
CA SER A 34 26.04 19.31 -9.70
C SER A 34 24.67 19.97 -9.86
N ALA A 35 24.09 20.43 -8.75
CA ALA A 35 22.88 21.24 -8.76
C ALA A 35 23.08 22.57 -9.51
N ALA A 36 24.27 23.18 -9.41
CA ALA A 36 24.58 24.42 -10.10
C ALA A 36 24.65 24.22 -11.63
N ALA A 37 25.21 23.10 -12.10
CA ALA A 37 25.21 22.77 -13.53
C ALA A 37 23.79 22.55 -14.05
N PHE A 38 22.96 21.84 -13.29
CA PHE A 38 21.54 21.66 -13.60
C PHE A 38 20.80 23.00 -13.71
N GLN A 39 20.97 23.91 -12.75
CA GLN A 39 20.31 25.22 -12.74
C GLN A 39 20.70 26.05 -13.97
N ARG A 40 22.00 26.13 -14.30
CA ARG A 40 22.46 26.86 -15.49
C ARG A 40 21.86 26.29 -16.78
N ALA A 41 21.84 24.97 -16.94
CA ALA A 41 21.25 24.33 -18.10
C ALA A 41 19.73 24.57 -18.15
N GLN A 42 19.04 24.51 -17.00
CA GLN A 42 17.61 24.80 -16.92
C GLN A 42 17.29 26.24 -17.32
N GLU A 43 18.08 27.22 -16.89
CA GLU A 43 17.91 28.63 -17.26
C GLU A 43 18.05 28.83 -18.77
N LYS A 44 19.06 28.20 -19.39
CA LYS A 44 19.23 28.21 -20.86
C LYS A 44 18.03 27.60 -21.58
N VAL A 45 17.55 26.44 -21.09
CA VAL A 45 16.36 25.78 -21.66
C VAL A 45 15.15 26.71 -21.54
N ARG A 46 14.92 27.34 -20.38
CA ARG A 46 13.80 28.28 -20.18
C ARG A 46 13.90 29.49 -21.10
N ALA A 47 15.08 30.09 -21.23
CA ALA A 47 15.32 31.21 -22.13
C ALA A 47 15.00 30.85 -23.59
N ALA A 48 15.42 29.66 -24.04
CA ALA A 48 15.11 29.15 -25.38
C ALA A 48 13.64 28.73 -25.57
N SER A 49 12.97 28.31 -24.48
CA SER A 49 11.56 27.89 -24.50
C SER A 49 10.58 29.07 -24.64
N ASN A 50 11.01 30.27 -24.25
CA ASN A 50 10.22 31.49 -24.39
C ASN A 50 10.18 32.01 -25.85
N SER A 51 10.99 31.46 -26.76
CA SER A 51 11.13 31.98 -28.13
C SER A 51 10.60 31.07 -29.24
N ALA A 52 10.37 29.78 -29.00
CA ALA A 52 9.70 28.90 -29.96
C ALA A 52 9.27 27.58 -29.30
N THR A 53 7.97 27.29 -29.36
CA THR A 53 7.41 25.94 -29.19
C THR A 53 8.14 24.94 -30.10
N ARG A 54 9.07 24.17 -29.53
CA ARG A 54 9.57 22.96 -30.18
C ARG A 54 8.48 21.89 -30.09
N ALA A 55 8.01 21.49 -31.28
CA ALA A 55 7.13 20.39 -31.63
C ALA A 55 6.49 19.59 -30.48
N GLY A 56 5.21 19.84 -30.20
CA GLY A 56 4.34 18.92 -29.42
C GLY A 56 4.25 19.18 -27.92
N ASN A 57 5.01 20.13 -27.37
CA ASN A 57 4.91 20.53 -25.97
C ASN A 57 4.14 21.85 -25.83
N GLY A 58 3.05 21.84 -25.05
CA GLY A 58 2.28 23.05 -24.76
C GLY A 58 3.18 24.19 -24.22
N PRO A 59 2.82 25.45 -24.48
CA PRO A 59 3.68 26.60 -24.21
C PRO A 59 4.15 26.63 -22.75
N GLY A 60 5.46 26.85 -22.55
CA GLY A 60 6.07 27.11 -21.24
C GLY A 60 6.41 25.90 -20.36
N ARG A 61 6.15 24.65 -20.78
CA ARG A 61 6.50 23.47 -19.97
C ARG A 61 7.92 22.97 -20.23
N VAL A 62 8.79 23.13 -19.23
CA VAL A 62 10.15 22.58 -19.23
C VAL A 62 10.18 21.28 -18.43
N PHE A 63 10.61 20.19 -19.07
CA PHE A 63 10.81 18.88 -18.46
C PHE A 63 12.30 18.65 -18.16
N THR A 64 12.60 17.78 -17.20
CA THR A 64 13.97 17.41 -16.84
C THR A 64 14.74 16.80 -18.02
N SER A 65 14.06 16.09 -18.91
CA SER A 65 14.61 15.57 -20.18
C SER A 65 15.16 16.68 -21.09
N HIS A 66 14.53 17.86 -21.12
CA HIS A 66 15.05 19.01 -21.87
C HIS A 66 16.37 19.52 -21.26
N VAL A 67 16.48 19.51 -19.93
CA VAL A 67 17.72 19.91 -19.24
C VAL A 67 18.82 18.91 -19.53
N ALA A 68 18.53 17.61 -19.47
CA ALA A 68 19.49 16.57 -19.84
C ALA A 68 19.95 16.71 -21.30
N LEU A 69 19.03 16.98 -22.23
CA LEU A 69 19.37 17.23 -23.63
C LEU A 69 20.26 18.48 -23.80
N GLN A 70 19.95 19.58 -23.11
CA GLN A 70 20.79 20.78 -23.15
C GLN A 70 22.21 20.49 -22.61
N MET A 71 22.31 19.70 -21.54
CA MET A 71 23.61 19.29 -20.99
C MET A 71 24.38 18.36 -21.94
N LEU A 72 23.69 17.47 -22.67
CA LEU A 72 24.31 16.65 -23.73
C LEU A 72 24.88 17.52 -24.86
N VAL A 73 24.14 18.55 -25.29
CA VAL A 73 24.63 19.53 -26.28
C VAL A 73 25.85 20.30 -25.77
N GLU A 74 25.95 20.50 -24.46
CA GLU A 74 27.10 21.09 -23.77
C GLU A 74 28.18 20.04 -23.40
N GLU A 75 28.20 18.91 -24.12
CA GLU A 75 29.19 17.84 -24.01
C GLU A 75 29.24 17.15 -22.63
N THR A 76 28.17 17.28 -21.82
CA THR A 76 28.06 16.52 -20.58
C THR A 76 27.66 15.09 -20.89
N VAL A 77 28.47 14.14 -20.42
CA VAL A 77 28.23 12.71 -20.60
C VAL A 77 27.27 12.19 -19.52
N PHE A 78 26.22 11.48 -19.94
CA PHE A 78 25.31 10.78 -19.04
C PHE A 78 25.43 9.27 -19.21
N ARG A 79 25.47 8.54 -18.10
CA ARG A 79 25.37 7.09 -18.08
C ARG A 79 23.91 6.66 -17.97
N VAL A 80 23.50 5.73 -18.82
CA VAL A 80 22.17 5.10 -18.77
C VAL A 80 22.19 3.92 -17.81
N ILE A 81 21.27 3.91 -16.86
CA ILE A 81 21.05 2.79 -15.94
C ILE A 81 19.71 2.14 -16.31
N LYS A 82 19.77 0.92 -16.83
CA LYS A 82 18.58 0.14 -17.17
C LYS A 82 17.97 -0.43 -15.89
N VAL A 83 16.68 -0.20 -15.68
CA VAL A 83 15.92 -0.78 -14.57
C VAL A 83 15.10 -1.97 -15.09
N PRO A 84 15.21 -3.16 -14.47
CA PRO A 84 14.51 -4.35 -14.96
C PRO A 84 13.00 -4.31 -14.66
N THR A 85 12.61 -3.51 -13.67
CA THR A 85 11.24 -3.42 -13.18
C THR A 85 10.86 -1.96 -12.94
N PHE A 86 9.67 -1.58 -13.36
CA PHE A 86 9.10 -0.26 -13.12
C PHE A 86 7.60 -0.40 -12.85
N GLU A 87 7.15 0.14 -11.72
CA GLU A 87 5.73 0.21 -11.36
C GLU A 87 5.28 1.68 -11.46
N ASP A 88 4.27 1.94 -12.29
CA ASP A 88 3.69 3.28 -12.46
C ASP A 88 2.35 3.36 -11.70
N TRP A 89 2.31 4.13 -10.62
CA TRP A 89 1.09 4.34 -9.83
C TRP A 89 0.44 5.71 -10.08
N LYS A 90 0.73 6.36 -11.21
CA LYS A 90 0.25 7.73 -11.48
C LYS A 90 -1.24 7.85 -11.74
N THR A 91 -1.92 6.76 -12.10
CA THR A 91 -3.38 6.78 -12.32
C THR A 91 -4.11 6.21 -11.12
N ALA A 92 -5.35 6.67 -10.89
CA ALA A 92 -6.18 6.18 -9.79
C ALA A 92 -6.41 4.66 -9.91
N GLU A 93 -6.56 4.15 -11.12
CA GLU A 93 -6.75 2.72 -11.40
C GLU A 93 -5.49 1.92 -11.09
N ALA A 94 -4.32 2.40 -11.51
CA ALA A 94 -3.05 1.75 -11.22
C ALA A 94 -2.72 1.77 -9.72
N TRP A 95 -3.00 2.89 -9.06
CA TRP A 95 -2.88 2.99 -7.61
C TRP A 95 -3.85 2.04 -6.89
N ALA A 96 -5.12 2.00 -7.29
CA ALA A 96 -6.12 1.11 -6.70
C ALA A 96 -5.77 -0.38 -6.90
N ALA A 97 -5.32 -0.76 -8.10
CA ALA A 97 -4.87 -2.12 -8.37
C ALA A 97 -3.66 -2.51 -7.53
N ASN A 98 -2.72 -1.57 -7.29
CA ASN A 98 -1.58 -1.80 -6.42
C ASN A 98 -1.99 -1.87 -4.94
N SER A 99 -2.84 -0.96 -4.47
CA SER A 99 -3.25 -0.91 -3.05
C SER A 99 -4.06 -2.13 -2.64
N GLN A 100 -4.86 -2.71 -3.54
CA GLN A 100 -5.58 -3.96 -3.30
C GLN A 100 -4.67 -5.17 -3.01
N GLN A 101 -3.38 -5.09 -3.36
CA GLN A 101 -2.38 -6.12 -3.04
C GLN A 101 -1.89 -6.06 -1.58
N TYR A 102 -2.34 -5.06 -0.81
CA TYR A 102 -1.97 -4.86 0.58
C TYR A 102 -3.23 -4.74 1.43
N LYS A 103 -3.33 -5.51 2.53
CA LYS A 103 -4.52 -5.48 3.40
C LYS A 103 -4.17 -5.46 4.87
N ASN A 104 -4.93 -4.70 5.65
CA ASN A 104 -5.01 -4.89 7.09
C ASN A 104 -6.29 -5.67 7.36
N VAL A 105 -6.18 -6.87 7.93
CA VAL A 105 -7.33 -7.69 8.29
C VAL A 105 -7.50 -7.63 9.79
N LEU A 106 -8.50 -6.87 10.23
CA LEU A 106 -8.87 -6.72 11.64
C LEU A 106 -9.94 -7.75 11.95
N MET A 107 -9.75 -8.53 13.01
CA MET A 107 -10.69 -9.58 13.39
C MET A 107 -10.84 -9.67 14.90
N HIS A 108 -12.09 -9.79 15.37
CA HIS A 108 -12.35 -10.05 16.78
C HIS A 108 -12.04 -11.52 17.11
N LEU A 109 -11.49 -11.77 18.30
CA LEU A 109 -11.16 -13.11 18.76
C LEU A 109 -12.40 -13.77 19.35
N ASP A 110 -12.94 -13.16 20.40
CA ASP A 110 -13.98 -13.73 21.25
C ASP A 110 -15.31 -13.79 20.49
N GLY A 111 -15.89 -14.98 20.38
CA GLY A 111 -17.17 -15.22 19.71
C GLY A 111 -17.11 -15.21 18.18
N VAL A 112 -15.94 -14.96 17.59
CA VAL A 112 -15.76 -14.90 16.13
C VAL A 112 -14.73 -15.91 15.65
N LEU A 113 -13.49 -15.81 16.09
CA LEU A 113 -12.45 -16.80 15.73
C LEU A 113 -12.47 -17.99 16.69
N VAL A 114 -12.80 -17.74 17.95
CA VAL A 114 -12.89 -18.77 18.99
C VAL A 114 -14.16 -18.59 19.80
N ARG A 115 -14.66 -19.69 20.36
CA ARG A 115 -15.76 -19.68 21.32
C ARG A 115 -15.37 -20.48 22.56
N PRO A 116 -15.88 -20.11 23.75
CA PRO A 116 -15.63 -20.90 24.95
C PRO A 116 -16.31 -22.27 24.82
N LYS A 117 -15.66 -23.33 25.29
CA LYS A 117 -16.27 -24.68 25.34
C LYS A 117 -17.44 -24.76 26.32
N GLN A 118 -17.47 -23.86 27.32
CA GLN A 118 -18.51 -23.77 28.32
C GLN A 118 -18.91 -22.31 28.53
N THR A 119 -20.21 -22.01 28.53
CA THR A 119 -20.74 -20.63 28.50
C THR A 119 -20.31 -19.78 29.71
N TRP A 120 -20.23 -20.39 30.90
CA TRP A 120 -19.83 -19.70 32.15
C TRP A 120 -18.32 -19.43 32.23
N LEU A 121 -17.52 -20.20 31.51
CA LEU A 121 -16.06 -20.19 31.59
C LEU A 121 -15.46 -18.89 31.04
N ALA A 122 -16.13 -18.23 30.08
CA ALA A 122 -15.70 -16.94 29.55
C ALA A 122 -15.73 -15.82 30.59
N ALA A 123 -16.72 -15.83 31.50
CA ALA A 123 -16.80 -14.87 32.59
C ALA A 123 -15.73 -15.18 33.65
N ALA A 124 -15.58 -16.45 34.03
CA ALA A 124 -14.59 -16.87 35.01
C ALA A 124 -13.14 -16.54 34.61
N ILE A 125 -12.76 -16.76 33.35
CA ILE A 125 -11.41 -16.47 32.85
C ILE A 125 -11.06 -14.97 32.92
N ARG A 126 -12.05 -14.09 32.75
CA ARG A 126 -11.85 -12.64 32.84
C ARG A 126 -11.54 -12.18 34.27
N GLU A 127 -12.04 -12.91 35.26
CA GLU A 127 -11.90 -12.60 36.68
C GLU A 127 -10.73 -13.34 37.34
N MET A 128 -10.10 -14.30 36.64
CA MET A 128 -8.96 -15.06 37.15
C MET A 128 -7.73 -14.16 37.34
N ALA A 129 -7.27 -14.06 38.58
CA ALA A 129 -6.03 -13.39 38.96
C ALA A 129 -4.79 -14.10 38.38
N ASP A 130 -4.80 -15.43 38.39
CA ASP A 130 -3.73 -16.27 37.82
C ASP A 130 -4.17 -16.80 36.46
N GLN A 131 -3.63 -16.21 35.39
CA GLN A 131 -3.94 -16.63 34.02
C GLN A 131 -3.13 -17.88 33.64
N PRO A 132 -3.76 -18.88 32.99
CA PRO A 132 -3.05 -20.07 32.55
C PRO A 132 -2.04 -19.75 31.44
N ALA A 133 -1.07 -20.63 31.20
CA ALA A 133 -0.06 -20.45 30.16
C ALA A 133 -0.65 -20.40 28.72
N SER A 134 -1.81 -21.02 28.51
CA SER A 134 -2.59 -20.97 27.27
C SER A 134 -4.07 -21.05 27.59
N LEU A 135 -4.90 -20.34 26.81
CA LEU A 135 -6.36 -20.44 26.89
C LEU A 135 -6.94 -21.56 26.01
N ALA A 136 -6.16 -22.19 25.14
CA ALA A 136 -6.65 -23.19 24.19
C ALA A 136 -7.43 -24.36 24.81
N PRO A 137 -7.12 -24.86 26.03
CA PRO A 137 -7.93 -25.91 26.65
C PRO A 137 -9.40 -25.49 26.88
N HIS A 138 -9.64 -24.20 27.09
CA HIS A 138 -10.93 -23.63 27.47
C HIS A 138 -11.76 -23.11 26.28
N PHE A 139 -11.13 -22.94 25.12
CA PHE A 139 -11.75 -22.45 23.91
C PHE A 139 -11.67 -23.48 22.80
N GLU A 140 -12.53 -23.31 21.79
CA GLU A 140 -12.41 -24.04 20.54
C GLU A 140 -12.48 -23.06 19.36
N PRO A 141 -11.71 -23.30 18.28
CA PRO A 141 -11.76 -22.47 17.10
C PRO A 141 -13.09 -22.67 16.36
N ILE A 142 -13.65 -21.58 15.85
CA ILE A 142 -14.77 -21.63 14.91
C ILE A 142 -14.15 -21.88 13.53
N ALA A 143 -14.12 -23.15 13.11
CA ALA A 143 -13.31 -23.62 11.99
C ALA A 143 -13.51 -22.83 10.68
N GLU A 144 -14.77 -22.54 10.34
CA GLU A 144 -15.14 -21.78 9.14
C GLU A 144 -14.57 -20.35 9.17
N ASN A 145 -14.67 -19.68 10.31
CA ASN A 145 -14.18 -18.30 10.48
C ASN A 145 -12.65 -18.25 10.48
N VAL A 146 -11.99 -19.22 11.13
CA VAL A 146 -10.53 -19.34 11.10
C VAL A 146 -10.04 -19.59 9.68
N ALA A 147 -10.70 -20.47 8.92
CA ALA A 147 -10.37 -20.72 7.53
C ALA A 147 -10.54 -19.47 6.66
N ALA A 148 -11.67 -18.76 6.79
CA ALA A 148 -11.94 -17.52 6.06
C ALA A 148 -10.92 -16.42 6.41
N PHE A 149 -10.59 -16.26 7.69
CA PHE A 149 -9.60 -15.28 8.14
C PHE A 149 -8.20 -15.58 7.61
N ARG A 150 -7.77 -16.84 7.65
CA ARG A 150 -6.51 -17.27 7.03
C ARG A 150 -6.49 -16.97 5.54
N ALA A 151 -7.55 -17.37 4.82
CA ALA A 151 -7.66 -17.12 3.38
C ALA A 151 -7.56 -15.62 3.08
N ALA A 152 -8.24 -14.77 3.85
CA ALA A 152 -8.18 -13.32 3.69
C ALA A 152 -6.75 -12.78 3.88
N VAL A 153 -6.03 -13.23 4.91
CA VAL A 153 -4.63 -12.84 5.18
C VAL A 153 -3.67 -13.33 4.09
N THR A 154 -3.89 -14.52 3.52
CA THR A 154 -3.00 -15.09 2.48
C THR A 154 -3.36 -14.71 1.05
N SER A 155 -4.52 -14.06 0.84
CA SER A 155 -5.06 -13.76 -0.50
C SER A 155 -4.35 -12.64 -1.26
N VAL A 156 -3.44 -11.91 -0.59
CA VAL A 156 -2.77 -10.73 -1.15
C VAL A 156 -1.26 -10.79 -0.98
N LYS A 157 -0.54 -9.94 -1.71
CA LYS A 157 0.93 -9.88 -1.70
C LYS A 157 1.49 -9.66 -0.29
N SER A 158 0.82 -8.83 0.51
CA SER A 158 1.17 -8.62 1.91
C SER A 158 -0.07 -8.24 2.71
N ALA A 159 -0.39 -9.01 3.75
CA ALA A 159 -1.43 -8.64 4.70
C ALA A 159 -0.87 -8.53 6.12
N ARG A 160 -1.50 -7.69 6.93
CA ARG A 160 -1.28 -7.63 8.37
C ARG A 160 -2.52 -8.11 9.10
N ALA A 161 -2.39 -9.18 9.86
CA ALA A 161 -3.43 -9.75 10.70
C ALA A 161 -3.43 -9.06 12.08
N VAL A 162 -4.51 -8.34 12.39
CA VAL A 162 -4.70 -7.70 13.68
C VAL A 162 -5.86 -8.39 14.40
N VAL A 163 -5.56 -9.03 15.53
CA VAL A 163 -6.55 -9.72 16.36
C VAL A 163 -6.93 -8.83 17.53
N LEU A 164 -8.23 -8.61 17.71
CA LEU A 164 -8.81 -7.78 18.76
C LEU A 164 -9.53 -8.67 19.78
N SER A 165 -9.41 -8.40 21.07
CA SER A 165 -10.16 -9.13 22.09
C SER A 165 -10.55 -8.24 23.26
N SER A 166 -11.66 -8.64 23.87
CA SER A 166 -12.19 -8.05 25.10
C SER A 166 -11.50 -8.57 26.36
N LEU A 167 -10.67 -9.60 26.25
CA LEU A 167 -9.86 -10.11 27.35
C LEU A 167 -8.89 -9.02 27.84
N SER A 168 -8.50 -9.09 29.11
CA SER A 168 -7.59 -8.10 29.68
C SER A 168 -6.18 -8.22 29.08
N GLU A 169 -5.40 -7.13 29.14
CA GLU A 169 -3.98 -7.14 28.75
C GLU A 169 -3.15 -8.15 29.55
N ALA A 170 -3.56 -8.49 30.78
CA ALA A 170 -2.89 -9.52 31.58
C ALA A 170 -2.95 -10.91 30.91
N SER A 171 -3.96 -11.18 30.07
CA SER A 171 -4.12 -12.44 29.35
C SER A 171 -3.27 -12.53 28.07
N ARG A 172 -2.50 -11.50 27.72
CA ARG A 172 -1.70 -11.43 26.46
C ARG A 172 -0.85 -12.66 26.19
N PRO A 173 -0.04 -13.18 27.13
CA PRO A 173 0.78 -14.36 26.87
C PRO A 173 -0.08 -15.59 26.56
N ALA A 174 -1.17 -15.78 27.31
CA ALA A 174 -2.07 -16.91 27.18
C ALA A 174 -2.87 -16.89 25.86
N VAL A 175 -3.31 -15.70 25.44
CA VAL A 175 -4.00 -15.48 24.16
C VAL A 175 -3.04 -15.70 23.00
N ALA A 176 -1.81 -15.17 23.06
CA ALA A 176 -0.81 -15.40 22.01
C ALA A 176 -0.46 -16.89 21.86
N ALA A 177 -0.34 -17.62 22.97
CA ALA A 177 -0.12 -19.06 22.97
C ALA A 177 -1.29 -19.81 22.31
N MET A 178 -2.53 -19.46 22.65
CA MET A 178 -3.74 -20.04 22.04
C MET A 178 -3.82 -19.77 20.54
N LEU A 179 -3.54 -18.54 20.09
CA LEU A 179 -3.53 -18.18 18.67
C LEU A 179 -2.54 -19.05 17.89
N LYS A 180 -1.34 -19.26 18.45
CA LYS A 180 -0.32 -20.14 17.87
C LYS A 180 -0.80 -21.60 17.81
N GLU A 181 -1.38 -22.11 18.89
CA GLU A 181 -1.89 -23.47 18.97
C GLU A 181 -3.02 -23.74 17.96
N PHE A 182 -3.93 -22.78 17.79
CA PHE A 182 -4.99 -22.85 16.79
C PHE A 182 -4.54 -22.44 15.38
N ASN A 183 -3.25 -22.16 15.16
CA ASN A 183 -2.70 -21.67 13.91
C ASN A 183 -3.47 -20.47 13.35
N ILE A 184 -3.89 -19.54 14.21
CA ILE A 184 -4.57 -18.30 13.81
C ILE A 184 -3.49 -17.23 13.53
N PRO A 185 -3.44 -16.66 12.32
CA PRO A 185 -2.43 -15.65 11.99
C PRO A 185 -2.64 -14.38 12.84
N CYS A 186 -1.57 -13.85 13.40
CA CYS A 186 -1.62 -12.65 14.23
C CYS A 186 -0.27 -11.93 14.22
N ASP A 187 -0.22 -10.79 13.53
CA ASP A 187 0.93 -9.88 13.54
C ASP A 187 0.82 -8.86 14.67
N SER A 188 -0.40 -8.57 15.14
CA SER A 188 -0.65 -7.66 16.24
C SER A 188 -1.88 -8.11 17.03
N LEU A 189 -1.74 -8.11 18.34
CA LEU A 189 -2.79 -8.46 19.28
C LEU A 189 -3.15 -7.23 20.10
N VAL A 190 -4.41 -6.82 20.08
CA VAL A 190 -4.93 -5.72 20.88
C VAL A 190 -5.94 -6.29 21.87
N LEU A 191 -5.66 -6.15 23.16
CA LEU A 191 -6.53 -6.61 24.24
C LEU A 191 -7.15 -5.42 24.98
N GLY A 192 -8.09 -5.70 25.87
CA GLY A 192 -8.83 -4.69 26.62
C GLY A 192 -9.80 -3.89 25.76
N CYS A 193 -10.10 -4.35 24.54
CA CYS A 193 -11.09 -3.71 23.69
C CYS A 193 -12.48 -4.00 24.27
N SER A 194 -13.05 -3.07 25.03
CA SER A 194 -14.43 -3.17 25.49
C SER A 194 -15.36 -3.06 24.28
N ALA A 195 -15.68 -4.19 23.65
CA ALA A 195 -16.73 -4.26 22.65
C ALA A 195 -18.08 -4.10 23.36
N VAL A 196 -18.43 -2.87 23.74
CA VAL A 196 -19.79 -2.53 24.13
C VAL A 196 -20.61 -2.52 22.84
N GLY A 197 -21.34 -3.61 22.60
CA GLY A 197 -22.35 -3.70 21.55
C GLY A 197 -21.81 -3.83 20.13
N SER A 198 -21.66 -5.07 19.67
CA SER A 198 -21.92 -5.50 18.27
C SER A 198 -21.86 -4.40 17.19
N THR A 199 -20.67 -4.03 16.77
CA THR A 199 -20.42 -3.47 15.44
C THR A 199 -19.06 -3.98 14.97
N PHE A 200 -19.09 -4.95 14.06
CA PHE A 200 -17.91 -5.46 13.39
C PHE A 200 -17.53 -4.47 12.28
N LEU A 201 -16.46 -3.70 12.49
CA LEU A 201 -15.83 -2.94 11.42
C LEU A 201 -14.89 -3.87 10.67
N LEU A 202 -15.43 -4.53 9.63
CA LEU A 202 -14.61 -5.02 8.52
C LEU A 202 -14.16 -3.78 7.74
N ALA A 203 -13.16 -3.08 8.26
CA ALA A 203 -12.52 -2.00 7.53
C ALA A 203 -11.67 -2.62 6.42
N HIS A 204 -12.29 -2.90 5.29
CA HIS A 204 -11.54 -3.00 4.04
C HIS A 204 -11.13 -1.58 3.69
N ASP A 205 -9.85 -1.27 3.92
CA ASP A 205 -9.36 0.08 3.71
C ASP A 205 -9.27 0.38 2.20
N THR A 206 -10.35 0.91 1.66
CA THR A 206 -10.27 2.00 0.68
C THR A 206 -10.75 3.26 1.40
N LEU A 207 -9.94 3.79 2.33
CA LEU A 207 -10.01 5.18 2.75
C LEU A 207 -9.83 6.06 1.50
N HIS A 208 -10.95 6.33 0.83
CA HIS A 208 -11.09 7.53 0.03
C HIS A 208 -11.09 8.71 0.99
N ILE A 209 -9.89 9.15 1.39
CA ILE A 209 -9.71 10.52 1.86
C ILE A 209 -9.80 11.40 0.61
N GLN A 210 -11.02 11.67 0.17
CA GLN A 210 -11.32 12.81 -0.68
C GLN A 210 -11.50 14.01 0.26
N PRO A 211 -10.71 15.10 0.14
CA PRO A 211 -10.97 16.29 0.92
C PRO A 211 -12.25 16.97 0.39
N HIS A 212 -13.29 16.96 1.23
CA HIS A 212 -14.53 17.74 1.16
C HIS A 212 -15.49 17.55 -0.04
N ALA A 213 -16.70 17.06 0.26
CA ALA A 213 -17.95 17.81 0.10
C ALA A 213 -19.07 17.11 0.87
N ALA A 214 -19.87 17.89 1.60
CA ALA A 214 -21.03 17.41 2.36
C ALA A 214 -22.09 16.80 1.43
N GLY A 215 -22.70 15.67 1.83
CA GLY A 215 -23.92 15.17 1.17
C GLY A 215 -24.21 13.68 1.33
N SER A 216 -25.17 13.38 2.21
CA SER A 216 -26.11 12.25 2.24
C SER A 216 -25.61 10.79 2.18
N LEU A 217 -25.86 10.07 3.27
CA LEU A 217 -25.94 8.60 3.35
C LEU A 217 -27.16 8.07 2.59
N THR A 218 -27.02 6.96 1.85
CA THR A 218 -28.09 5.96 1.62
C THR A 218 -27.51 4.57 1.33
N SER A 219 -28.19 3.54 1.87
CA SER A 219 -27.89 2.11 1.76
C SER A 219 -28.54 1.45 0.54
N ALA A 220 -27.98 0.33 0.05
CA ALA A 220 -28.76 -0.69 -0.66
C ALA A 220 -28.18 -2.10 -0.44
N VAL A 221 -29.03 -2.99 0.09
CA VAL A 221 -28.82 -4.44 0.19
C VAL A 221 -29.53 -5.07 -1.00
N ALA A 222 -28.85 -5.92 -1.77
CA ALA A 222 -29.47 -6.76 -2.79
C ALA A 222 -29.49 -8.22 -2.32
N THR A 223 -30.69 -8.78 -2.14
CA THR A 223 -30.92 -10.22 -1.98
C THR A 223 -31.02 -10.89 -3.35
N PRO A 224 -30.55 -12.15 -3.51
CA PRO A 224 -30.76 -12.91 -4.72
C PRO A 224 -32.19 -13.47 -4.76
N SER A 225 -32.84 -13.37 -5.93
CA SER A 225 -34.10 -14.05 -6.23
C SER A 225 -33.86 -15.54 -6.51
N ALA A 226 -34.84 -16.35 -6.10
CA ALA A 226 -34.95 -17.79 -6.33
C ALA A 226 -34.95 -18.19 -7.81
#